data_AF-H6NER5-F1
#
_entry.id   AF-H6NER5-F1
#
_cell.length_a   1.000
_cell.length_b   1.000
_cell.length_c   1.000
_cell.angle_alpha   90.00
_cell.angle_beta   90.00
_cell.angle_gamma   90.00
#
_symmetry.space_group_name_H-M   'P 1'
#
loop_
_entity.id
_entity.type
_entity.pdbx_description
1 polymer ?
#
loop_
_entity_poly.entity_id
_entity_poly.type
_entity_poly.pdbx_seq_one_letter_code
_entity_poly.pdbx_strand_id
1 'polypeptide(L)' 'MMEMHHTPLTKSMISQDLWTLVESEPDRFKQEVKSYFARTYPGFVVVRAKYPLIYLRDQRVNNV' A
#
# COMPACT_ATOMS: atom_id res chain seq x y z
N MET A 1 13.37 -6.63 27.43
CA MET A 1 13.03 -7.38 26.19
C MET A 1 12.35 -6.39 25.25
N MET A 2 12.88 -6.17 24.05
CA MET A 2 12.34 -5.19 23.10
C MET A 2 11.04 -5.73 22.49
N GLU A 3 9.94 -5.03 22.73
CA GLU A 3 8.66 -5.25 22.07
C GLU A 3 8.81 -4.78 20.62
N MET A 4 8.99 -5.72 19.69
CA MET A 4 9.00 -5.39 18.26
C MET A 4 7.55 -5.08 17.87
N HIS A 5 7.16 -3.81 17.89
CA HIS A 5 5.87 -3.35 17.37
C HIS A 5 5.80 -3.62 15.86
N HIS A 6 5.48 -4.86 15.50
CA HIS A 6 5.05 -5.23 14.17
C HIS A 6 3.67 -4.63 13.98
N THR A 7 3.61 -3.36 13.58
CA THR A 7 2.36 -2.74 13.15
C THR A 7 1.76 -3.65 12.07
N PRO A 8 0.56 -4.22 12.28
CA PRO A 8 -0.02 -5.16 11.33
C PRO A 8 -0.20 -4.45 9.98
N LEU A 9 0.34 -5.06 8.92
CA LEU A 9 0.17 -4.56 7.57
C LEU A 9 -1.15 -5.08 7.00
N THR A 10 -1.99 -4.17 6.54
CA THR A 10 -3.21 -4.52 5.81
C THR A 10 -2.83 -4.94 4.41
N LYS A 11 -3.32 -6.09 3.96
CA LYS A 11 -3.11 -6.61 2.61
C LYS A 11 -4.35 -6.28 1.78
N SER A 12 -4.14 -5.73 0.59
CA SER A 12 -5.22 -5.46 -0.36
C SER A 12 -4.77 -5.81 -1.78
N MET A 13 -5.72 -5.83 -2.71
CA MET A 13 -5.49 -6.13 -4.12
C MET A 13 -5.93 -4.94 -4.98
N ILE A 14 -5.34 -4.83 -6.16
CA ILE A 14 -5.68 -3.85 -7.19
C ILE A 14 -5.93 -4.60 -8.51
N SER A 15 -6.61 -3.94 -9.44
CA SER A 15 -6.91 -4.51 -10.76
C SER A 15 -5.65 -4.92 -11.52
N GLN A 16 -5.78 -5.96 -12.35
CA GLN A 16 -4.68 -6.44 -13.19
C GLN A 16 -4.17 -5.35 -14.14
N ASP A 17 -5.04 -4.46 -14.64
CA ASP A 17 -4.65 -3.33 -15.50
C ASP A 17 -3.73 -2.32 -14.80
N LEU A 18 -3.83 -2.16 -13.48
CA LEU A 18 -2.86 -1.35 -12.74
C LEU A 18 -1.52 -2.10 -12.65
N TRP A 19 -1.55 -3.43 -12.48
CA TRP A 19 -0.34 -4.23 -12.44
C TRP A 19 0.45 -4.23 -13.76
N THR A 20 -0.20 -4.05 -14.92
CA THR A 20 0.54 -3.94 -16.20
C THR A 20 1.44 -2.69 -16.25
N LEU A 21 1.11 -1.64 -15.49
CA LEU A 21 1.91 -0.42 -15.41
C LEU A 21 3.23 -0.63 -14.63
N VAL A 22 3.37 -1.70 -13.83
CA VAL A 22 4.61 -1.94 -13.05
C VAL A 22 5.84 -2.04 -13.95
N GLU A 23 5.70 -2.68 -15.12
CA GLU A 23 6.82 -2.92 -16.03
C GLU A 23 7.01 -1.77 -17.02
N SER A 24 5.92 -1.20 -17.54
CA SER A 24 5.97 -0.15 -18.57
C SER A 24 6.13 1.27 -17.99
N GLU A 25 5.41 1.59 -16.91
CA GLU A 25 5.34 2.94 -16.34
C GLU A 25 5.38 2.90 -14.79
N PRO A 26 6.52 2.52 -14.18
CA PRO A 26 6.60 2.26 -12.74
C PRO A 26 6.29 3.48 -11.87
N ASP A 27 6.56 4.70 -12.35
CA ASP A 27 6.23 5.92 -11.60
C ASP A 27 4.74 6.26 -11.68
N ARG A 28 4.11 6.04 -12.84
CA ARG A 28 2.66 6.13 -12.99
C ARG A 28 1.96 5.10 -12.12
N PHE A 29 2.45 3.86 -12.08
CA PHE A 29 1.96 2.82 -11.19
C PHE A 29 1.97 3.28 -9.72
N LYS A 30 3.09 3.82 -9.23
CA LYS A 30 3.19 4.32 -7.85
C LYS A 30 2.17 5.43 -7.58
N GLN A 31 1.99 6.36 -8.52
CA GLN A 31 1.06 7.48 -8.36
C GLN A 31 -0.40 7.02 -8.35
N GLU A 32 -0.78 6.15 -9.29
CA GLU A 32 -2.13 5.60 -9.41
C GLU A 32 -2.49 4.75 -8.19
N VAL A 33 -1.59 3.85 -7.76
CA VAL A 33 -1.81 3.00 -6.58
C VAL A 33 -1.95 3.83 -5.32
N LYS A 34 -1.10 4.85 -5.11
CA LYS A 34 -1.24 5.78 -3.98
C LYS A 34 -2.58 6.51 -4.03
N SER A 35 -2.97 7.02 -5.19
CA SER A 35 -4.23 7.76 -5.37
C SER A 35 -5.45 6.87 -5.15
N TYR A 36 -5.41 5.63 -5.63
CA TYR A 36 -6.45 4.63 -5.42
C TYR A 36 -6.64 4.33 -3.93
N PHE A 37 -5.56 4.04 -3.19
CA PHE A 37 -5.61 3.73 -1.77
C PHE A 37 -5.89 4.95 -0.89
N ALA A 38 -5.46 6.15 -1.28
CA ALA A 38 -5.83 7.38 -0.56
C ALA A 38 -7.35 7.63 -0.56
N ARG A 39 -8.05 7.21 -1.63
CA ARG A 39 -9.52 7.33 -1.75
C ARG A 39 -10.26 6.20 -1.04
N THR A 40 -9.78 4.97 -1.16
CA THR A 40 -10.46 3.78 -0.59
C THR A 40 -10.13 3.53 0.88
N TYR A 41 -8.93 3.92 1.32
CA TYR A 41 -8.44 3.74 2.69
C TYR A 41 -7.84 5.04 3.25
N PRO A 42 -8.67 6.04 3.63
CA PRO A 42 -8.19 7.26 4.25
C PRO A 42 -7.37 6.97 5.53
N GLY A 43 -6.17 7.56 5.63
CA GLY A 43 -5.24 7.33 6.76
C GLY A 43 -4.33 6.11 6.62
N PHE A 44 -4.47 5.32 5.56
CA PHE A 44 -3.51 4.28 5.22
C PHE A 44 -2.51 4.75 4.16
N VAL A 45 -1.29 4.24 4.25
CA VAL A 45 -0.23 4.47 3.25
C VAL A 45 0.28 3.17 2.67
N VAL A 46 0.56 3.19 1.37
CA VAL A 46 1.19 2.08 0.66
C VAL A 46 2.66 2.01 1.08
N VAL A 47 3.06 0.90 1.70
CA VAL A 47 4.45 0.68 2.15
C VAL A 47 5.18 -0.33 1.29
N ARG A 48 4.47 -1.23 0.62
CA ARG A 48 5.06 -2.23 -0.26
C ARG A 48 4.06 -2.71 -1.30
N ALA A 49 4.53 -2.93 -2.52
CA ALA A 49 3.82 -3.67 -3.55
C ALA A 49 4.56 -4.99 -3.83
N LYS A 50 3.86 -6.12 -3.82
CA LYS A 50 4.38 -7.43 -4.22
C LYS A 50 3.25 -8.24 -4.84
N TYR A 51 3.29 -8.42 -6.16
CA TYR A 51 2.24 -9.11 -6.90
C TYR A 51 1.81 -10.43 -6.22
N PRO A 52 0.49 -10.67 -6.03
CA PRO A 52 -0.65 -9.81 -6.40
C PRO A 52 -1.11 -8.84 -5.29
N LEU A 53 -0.34 -8.69 -4.21
CA LEU A 53 -0.71 -7.97 -3.00
C LEU A 53 -0.07 -6.58 -2.89
N ILE A 54 -0.86 -5.63 -2.37
CA ILE A 54 -0.40 -4.33 -1.88
C ILE A 54 -0.48 -4.33 -0.36
N TYR A 55 0.59 -3.90 0.28
CA TYR A 55 0.69 -3.79 1.72
C TYR A 55 0.52 -2.33 2.11
N LEU A 56 -0.47 -2.11 2.96
CA LEU A 56 -0.82 -0.82 3.53
C LEU A 56 -0.45 -0.81 5.01
N ARG A 57 -0.04 0.35 5.50
CA ARG A 57 0.13 0.61 6.92
C ARG A 57 -0.86 1.68 7.33
N ASP A 58 -1.58 1.44 8.42
CA ASP A 58 -2.40 2.48 9.04
C ASP A 58 -1.48 3.50 9.71
N GLN A 59 -1.50 4.76 9.27
CA GLN A 59 -0.71 5.82 9.91
C GLN A 59 -1.35 6.28 11.22
N ARG A 60 -2.65 6.04 11.43
CA ARG A 60 -3.38 6.48 12.63
C ARG A 60 -3.00 5.67 13.87
N VAL A 61 -2.58 4.42 13.66
CA VAL A 61 -2.13 3.52 14.75
C VAL A 61 -0.76 3.94 15.32
N ASN A 62 0.00 4.79 14.63
CA ASN A 62 1.32 5.27 15.09
C ASN A 62 1.26 6.51 16.01
N ASN A 63 0.08 6.89 16.50
CA ASN A 63 -0.11 8.09 17.32
C ASN A 63 -0.56 7.78 18.77
N VAL A 64 -0.10 6.65 19.32
CA VAL A 64 -0.26 6.27 20.74
C VAL A 64 1.08 6.31 21.46
#